data_AF-A0A9P5CIS5-F1
#
_entry.id   AF-A0A9P5CIS5-F1
#
_cell.length_a   1.000
_cell.length_b   1.000
_cell.length_c   1.000
_cell.angle_alpha   90.00
_cell.angle_beta   90.00
_cell.angle_gamma   90.00
#
_symmetry.space_group_name_H-M   'P 1'
#
loop_
_entity.id
_entity.type
_entity.pdbx_description
1 polymer ?
#
loop_
_entity_poly.entity_id
_entity_poly.type
_entity_poly.pdbx_seq_one_letter_code
_entity_poly.pdbx_strand_id
1 'polypeptide(L)'
;LAASPLVAAHGKIAVATGDAGGNGTALGIQGGVIPGAGKNKVTEPDTTVFKGDAADACGKTEGQGTNDIEAGTQSAMALSGSTLPQVSPGGSVSGTLHIVTSDGAGPYKAMVNADGTGTTWTEMEVETQVPGTNGNIKKTEKRFWARALQAVGIMKRATNINEDYPFKVNMPAGTSCTGTIAGQANTCIVKLVNPSNAGPFGGCVPVQMTGGNATA
;
A
#
# COMPACT_ATOMS: atom_id res chain seq x y z
N LEU A 1 6.51 9.42 -34.99
CA LEU A 1 6.51 8.36 -33.96
C LEU A 1 6.61 9.00 -32.59
N ALA A 2 5.50 9.19 -31.89
CA ALA A 2 5.51 9.73 -30.54
C ALA A 2 5.93 8.61 -29.57
N ALA A 3 7.12 8.75 -28.98
CA ALA A 3 7.59 7.87 -27.92
C ALA A 3 6.59 7.97 -26.76
N SER A 4 5.78 6.93 -26.61
CA SER A 4 4.80 6.85 -25.54
C SER A 4 5.55 6.70 -24.24
N PRO A 5 5.32 7.60 -23.28
CA PRO A 5 5.88 7.39 -21.99
C PRO A 5 5.03 6.30 -21.27
N LEU A 6 5.38 5.02 -21.47
CA LEU A 6 5.03 3.82 -20.67
C LEU A 6 5.59 3.82 -19.22
N VAL A 7 4.74 3.65 -18.20
CA VAL A 7 5.02 3.14 -16.84
C VAL A 7 5.24 4.19 -15.72
N ALA A 8 4.36 4.22 -14.69
CA ALA A 8 4.55 4.82 -13.36
C ALA A 8 3.52 4.34 -12.26
N ALA A 9 3.37 3.04 -11.99
CA ALA A 9 2.77 2.49 -10.76
C ALA A 9 3.86 1.80 -9.98
N HIS A 10 4.03 2.14 -8.74
CA HIS A 10 5.29 1.85 -8.10
C HIS A 10 5.12 0.65 -7.15
N GLY A 11 4.07 0.63 -6.33
CA GLY A 11 3.71 -0.52 -5.51
C GLY A 11 2.41 -0.28 -4.75
N LYS A 12 1.56 -1.31 -4.61
CA LYS A 12 0.27 -1.23 -3.91
C LYS A 12 0.00 -2.45 -3.03
N ILE A 13 -0.71 -2.26 -1.91
CA ILE A 13 -1.11 -3.37 -1.04
C ILE A 13 -2.38 -3.99 -1.63
N ALA A 14 -2.20 -5.08 -2.36
CA ALA A 14 -3.29 -5.75 -3.07
C ALA A 14 -4.13 -6.63 -2.14
N VAL A 15 -3.51 -7.19 -1.10
CA VAL A 15 -4.15 -8.05 -0.10
C VAL A 15 -3.51 -7.77 1.26
N ALA A 16 -4.34 -7.74 2.30
CA ALA A 16 -3.92 -7.69 3.69
C ALA A 16 -4.81 -8.60 4.55
N THR A 17 -4.20 -9.29 5.50
CA THR A 17 -4.83 -10.23 6.44
C THR A 17 -4.22 -10.01 7.81
N GLY A 18 -5.05 -9.95 8.84
CA GLY A 18 -4.57 -9.89 10.22
C GLY A 18 -4.31 -11.28 10.77
N ASP A 19 -3.57 -11.39 11.87
CA ASP A 19 -3.22 -12.67 12.50
C ASP A 19 -4.44 -13.45 13.00
N ALA A 20 -5.55 -12.76 13.29
CA ALA A 20 -6.83 -13.37 13.65
C ALA A 20 -7.78 -13.56 12.44
N GLY A 21 -7.28 -13.36 11.22
CA GLY A 21 -8.00 -13.59 9.96
C GLY A 21 -8.53 -12.31 9.31
N GLY A 22 -9.67 -12.42 8.63
CA GLY A 22 -10.23 -11.34 7.81
C GLY A 22 -9.45 -11.10 6.52
N ASN A 23 -9.95 -10.19 5.69
CA ASN A 23 -9.31 -9.82 4.43
C ASN A 23 -9.53 -8.33 4.15
N GLY A 24 -8.61 -7.73 3.42
CA GLY A 24 -8.62 -6.31 3.12
C GLY A 24 -7.71 -5.96 1.95
N THR A 25 -7.85 -4.74 1.48
CA THR A 25 -6.93 -4.10 0.53
C THR A 25 -6.50 -2.76 1.10
N ALA A 26 -5.51 -2.10 0.49
CA ALA A 26 -5.33 -0.68 0.77
C ALA A 26 -6.57 0.14 0.35
N LEU A 27 -6.71 1.32 0.96
CA LEU A 27 -7.59 2.37 0.48
C LEU A 27 -7.19 2.78 -0.94
N GLY A 28 -8.18 3.12 -1.77
CA GLY A 28 -7.96 3.57 -3.14
C GLY A 28 -7.84 2.46 -4.18
N ILE A 29 -7.85 1.18 -3.76
CA ILE A 29 -7.78 0.03 -4.66
C ILE A 29 -9.07 -0.11 -5.47
N GLN A 30 -8.92 -0.27 -6.78
CA GLN A 30 -10.03 -0.47 -7.72
C GLN A 30 -9.96 -1.93 -8.18
N GLY A 31 -10.71 -2.84 -7.55
CA GLY A 31 -10.63 -4.30 -7.74
C GLY A 31 -11.08 -4.85 -9.10
N GLY A 32 -10.85 -4.11 -10.19
CA GLY A 32 -11.03 -4.56 -11.57
C GLY A 32 -9.71 -5.03 -12.22
N VAL A 33 -9.81 -5.57 -13.43
CA VAL A 33 -8.65 -5.87 -14.28
C VAL A 33 -8.01 -4.56 -14.72
N ILE A 34 -7.00 -4.12 -13.98
CA ILE A 34 -6.16 -3.01 -14.39
C ILE A 34 -5.20 -3.54 -15.46
N PRO A 35 -5.19 -3.00 -16.69
CA PRO A 35 -4.32 -3.51 -17.74
C PRO A 35 -2.85 -3.42 -17.28
N GLY A 36 -2.09 -4.52 -17.38
CA GLY A 36 -0.68 -4.52 -16.97
C GLY A 36 0.25 -3.70 -17.87
N ALA A 37 -0.26 -3.18 -19.01
CA ALA A 37 0.48 -2.36 -19.98
C ALA A 37 -0.42 -1.29 -20.62
N GLY A 38 0.04 -0.04 -20.68
CA GLY A 38 -0.76 1.10 -21.17
C GLY A 38 -0.29 2.46 -20.65
N LYS A 39 -1.12 3.50 -20.77
CA LYS A 39 -0.88 4.82 -20.16
C LYS A 39 -1.12 4.73 -18.64
N ASN A 40 -0.32 5.44 -17.85
CA ASN A 40 -0.38 5.42 -16.39
C ASN A 40 -1.80 5.60 -15.82
N LYS A 41 -2.52 6.63 -16.25
CA LYS A 41 -3.94 6.87 -15.92
C LYS A 41 -4.93 5.72 -16.23
N VAL A 42 -4.48 4.71 -16.97
CA VAL A 42 -5.25 3.52 -17.38
C VAL A 42 -4.76 2.27 -16.66
N THR A 43 -3.46 2.18 -16.36
CA THR A 43 -2.84 0.98 -15.78
C THR A 43 -2.52 1.10 -14.29
N GLU A 44 -2.73 2.29 -13.72
CA GLU A 44 -2.18 2.69 -12.41
C GLU A 44 -3.10 3.61 -11.59
N PRO A 45 -4.44 3.65 -11.82
CA PRO A 45 -5.31 4.61 -11.14
C PRO A 45 -5.38 4.41 -9.61
N ASP A 46 -4.91 3.27 -9.10
CA ASP A 46 -5.12 2.83 -7.72
C ASP A 46 -3.84 2.75 -6.88
N THR A 47 -2.71 3.24 -7.39
CA THR A 47 -1.47 3.34 -6.60
C THR A 47 -1.53 4.56 -5.69
N THR A 48 -1.36 4.34 -4.39
CA THR A 48 -1.29 5.44 -3.42
C THR A 48 0.09 6.10 -3.44
N VAL A 49 0.09 7.43 -3.50
CA VAL A 49 1.27 8.30 -3.40
C VAL A 49 1.11 9.22 -2.18
N PHE A 50 2.13 9.24 -1.32
CA PHE A 50 2.19 10.12 -0.15
C PHE A 50 2.98 11.39 -0.49
N LYS A 51 2.31 12.37 -1.12
CA LYS A 51 2.90 13.66 -1.53
C LYS A 51 1.93 14.81 -1.32
N GLY A 52 2.49 16.01 -1.11
CA GLY A 52 1.71 17.23 -0.87
C GLY A 52 0.87 17.13 0.40
N ASP A 53 -0.33 17.71 0.37
CA ASP A 53 -1.24 17.78 1.53
C ASP A 53 -1.70 16.39 2.03
N ALA A 54 -1.55 15.34 1.21
CA ALA A 54 -1.92 13.97 1.58
C ALA A 54 -0.72 13.12 2.10
N ALA A 55 0.49 13.69 2.18
CA ALA A 55 1.70 12.95 2.54
C ALA A 55 1.63 12.35 3.95
N ASP A 56 1.12 13.14 4.90
CA ASP A 56 1.07 12.75 6.31
C ASP A 56 -0.18 11.93 6.66
N ALA A 57 -1.18 11.90 5.77
CA ALA A 57 -2.39 11.10 5.92
C ALA A 57 -2.30 9.78 5.12
N CYS A 58 -3.42 9.34 4.54
CA CYS A 58 -3.51 8.12 3.74
C CYS A 58 -3.18 8.27 2.25
N GLY A 59 -2.50 9.35 1.87
CA GLY A 59 -2.07 9.58 0.50
C GLY A 59 -3.24 9.80 -0.45
N LYS A 60 -2.91 9.76 -1.74
CA LYS A 60 -3.88 9.91 -2.82
C LYS A 60 -3.59 8.94 -3.95
N THR A 61 -4.60 8.57 -4.70
CA THR A 61 -4.47 7.84 -5.96
C THR A 61 -4.76 8.77 -7.14
N GLU A 62 -4.27 8.42 -8.34
CA GLU A 62 -4.58 9.20 -9.54
C GLU A 62 -6.05 9.04 -9.96
N GLY A 63 -6.64 7.86 -9.71
CA GLY A 63 -8.00 7.51 -10.12
C GLY A 63 -9.10 8.01 -9.19
N GLN A 64 -8.82 8.16 -7.88
CA GLN A 64 -9.84 8.55 -6.88
C GLN A 64 -9.49 9.82 -6.10
N GLY A 65 -8.29 10.39 -6.30
CA GLY A 65 -7.84 11.56 -5.53
C GLY A 65 -7.40 11.18 -4.12
N THR A 66 -7.54 12.11 -3.17
CA THR A 66 -7.17 11.86 -1.77
C THR A 66 -7.97 10.70 -1.21
N ASN A 67 -7.28 9.75 -0.57
CA ASN A 67 -7.93 8.60 0.04
C ASN A 67 -8.76 9.06 1.24
N ASP A 68 -10.08 8.94 1.12
CA ASP A 68 -11.01 9.11 2.23
C ASP A 68 -11.09 7.81 3.04
N ILE A 69 -10.92 7.90 4.37
CA ILE A 69 -10.84 6.72 5.23
C ILE A 69 -12.19 5.99 5.31
N GLU A 70 -13.30 6.73 5.39
CA GLU A 70 -14.64 6.16 5.48
C GLU A 70 -15.05 5.49 4.17
N ALA A 71 -15.09 6.25 3.08
CA ALA A 71 -15.49 5.76 1.76
C ALA A 71 -14.49 4.74 1.20
N GLY A 72 -13.19 4.91 1.48
CA GLY A 72 -12.16 3.98 1.09
C GLY A 72 -12.28 2.64 1.83
N THR A 73 -12.63 2.65 3.12
CA THR A 73 -12.85 1.41 3.89
C THR A 73 -14.09 0.68 3.40
N GLN A 74 -15.19 1.40 3.11
CA GLN A 74 -16.38 0.80 2.48
C GLN A 74 -16.03 0.14 1.15
N SER A 75 -15.19 0.80 0.34
CA SER A 75 -14.73 0.25 -0.95
C SER A 75 -13.86 -0.99 -0.76
N ALA A 76 -12.92 -0.96 0.20
CA ALA A 76 -12.08 -2.11 0.52
C ALA A 76 -12.92 -3.31 0.98
N MET A 77 -13.92 -3.09 1.84
CA MET A 77 -14.86 -4.13 2.27
C MET A 77 -15.71 -4.66 1.11
N ALA A 78 -16.13 -3.80 0.18
CA ALA A 78 -16.85 -4.26 -1.02
C ALA A 78 -15.99 -5.16 -1.92
N LEU A 79 -14.67 -4.95 -1.95
CA LEU A 79 -13.73 -5.74 -2.76
C LEU A 79 -13.29 -7.05 -2.08
N SER A 80 -13.20 -7.07 -0.75
CA SER A 80 -12.53 -8.14 0.01
C SER A 80 -13.44 -8.88 0.99
N GLY A 81 -14.69 -8.44 1.14
CA GLY A 81 -15.66 -8.95 2.11
C GLY A 81 -15.89 -7.99 3.28
N SER A 82 -16.98 -8.18 4.02
CA SER A 82 -17.37 -7.28 5.12
C SER A 82 -16.52 -7.42 6.39
N THR A 83 -15.60 -8.39 6.44
CA THR A 83 -14.73 -8.60 7.60
C THR A 83 -13.34 -8.04 7.30
N LEU A 84 -13.05 -6.86 7.85
CA LEU A 84 -11.72 -6.24 7.80
C LEU A 84 -10.64 -7.20 8.32
N PRO A 85 -9.36 -7.00 7.97
CA PRO A 85 -8.24 -7.73 8.60
C PRO A 85 -8.35 -7.65 10.12
N GLN A 86 -8.43 -8.82 10.77
CA GLN A 86 -8.63 -8.96 12.20
C GLN A 86 -7.29 -9.12 12.90
N VAL A 87 -6.94 -8.20 13.78
CA VAL A 87 -5.64 -8.17 14.47
C VAL A 87 -5.81 -8.37 15.97
N SER A 88 -5.02 -9.25 16.58
CA SER A 88 -5.01 -9.39 18.04
C SER A 88 -4.16 -8.28 18.72
N PRO A 89 -4.35 -7.98 20.02
CA PRO A 89 -3.45 -7.07 20.73
C PRO A 89 -1.99 -7.58 20.69
N GLY A 90 -1.10 -6.79 20.08
CA GLY A 90 0.29 -7.20 19.82
C GLY A 90 0.46 -8.21 18.68
N GLY A 91 -0.61 -8.45 17.91
CA GLY A 91 -0.63 -9.31 16.73
C GLY A 91 0.06 -8.70 15.52
N SER A 92 -0.32 -9.14 14.32
CA SER A 92 0.36 -8.74 13.08
C SER A 92 -0.59 -8.57 11.91
N VAL A 93 -0.16 -7.77 10.94
CA VAL A 93 -0.80 -7.64 9.64
C VAL A 93 0.18 -8.13 8.60
N SER A 94 -0.26 -9.03 7.74
CA SER A 94 0.53 -9.60 6.64
C SER A 94 -0.23 -9.51 5.34
N GLY A 95 0.45 -9.66 4.21
CA GLY A 95 -0.23 -9.58 2.93
C GLY A 95 0.71 -9.52 1.76
N THR A 96 0.19 -9.01 0.65
CA THR A 96 0.89 -8.91 -0.63
C THR A 96 0.99 -7.46 -1.09
N LEU A 97 2.22 -7.02 -1.32
CA LEU A 97 2.55 -5.80 -2.04
C LEU A 97 2.81 -6.16 -3.51
N HIS A 98 1.96 -5.66 -4.40
CA HIS A 98 2.12 -5.80 -5.84
C HIS A 98 2.98 -4.67 -6.36
N ILE A 99 4.18 -5.01 -6.85
CA ILE A 99 5.17 -4.04 -7.35
C ILE A 99 5.08 -4.00 -8.88
N VAL A 100 4.48 -2.92 -9.39
CA VAL A 100 4.33 -2.72 -10.84
C VAL A 100 5.63 -2.18 -11.45
N THR A 101 6.35 -1.31 -10.73
CA THR A 101 7.62 -0.70 -11.21
C THR A 101 8.71 -0.73 -10.18
N SER A 102 9.95 -0.66 -10.68
CA SER A 102 11.13 -0.85 -9.86
C SER A 102 11.16 0.03 -8.62
N ASP A 103 10.65 1.25 -8.70
CA ASP A 103 10.75 2.32 -7.71
C ASP A 103 9.60 2.38 -6.68
N GLY A 104 8.70 1.38 -6.64
CA GLY A 104 7.87 1.17 -5.46
C GLY A 104 8.25 -0.04 -4.63
N ALA A 105 9.45 -0.56 -4.80
CA ALA A 105 9.96 -1.62 -3.95
C ALA A 105 10.36 -1.10 -2.55
N GLY A 106 10.95 -1.95 -1.71
CA GLY A 106 11.33 -1.60 -0.34
C GLY A 106 12.69 -0.89 -0.17
N PRO A 107 13.17 -0.75 1.09
CA PRO A 107 12.50 -1.20 2.31
C PRO A 107 11.36 -0.26 2.73
N TYR A 108 10.18 -0.80 3.04
CA TYR A 108 9.04 -0.05 3.56
C TYR A 108 9.19 0.27 5.04
N LYS A 109 8.64 1.42 5.43
CA LYS A 109 8.29 1.72 6.82
C LYS A 109 6.82 1.41 7.05
N ALA A 110 6.49 0.91 8.24
CA ALA A 110 5.13 0.64 8.65
C ALA A 110 4.77 1.47 9.87
N MET A 111 3.52 1.94 9.92
CA MET A 111 3.00 2.76 11.00
C MET A 111 1.54 2.39 11.27
N VAL A 112 1.09 2.57 12.51
CA VAL A 112 -0.32 2.43 12.90
C VAL A 112 -0.86 3.74 13.45
N ASN A 113 -2.07 4.07 13.03
CA ASN A 113 -2.90 5.12 13.62
C ASN A 113 -4.02 4.44 14.43
N ALA A 114 -4.00 4.64 15.74
CA ALA A 114 -4.83 3.90 16.70
C ALA A 114 -6.30 4.39 16.74
N ASP A 115 -6.53 5.68 16.48
CA ASP A 115 -7.85 6.30 16.55
C ASP A 115 -8.63 6.27 15.23
N GLY A 116 -8.04 5.73 14.17
CA GLY A 116 -8.66 5.62 12.86
C GLY A 116 -8.75 6.92 12.05
N THR A 117 -8.19 8.04 12.53
CA THR A 117 -8.26 9.34 11.87
C THR A 117 -7.20 9.55 10.78
N GLY A 118 -6.13 8.74 10.79
CA GLY A 118 -5.00 8.86 9.88
C GLY A 118 -4.10 10.09 10.13
N THR A 119 -4.12 10.65 11.35
CA THR A 119 -3.39 11.89 11.69
C THR A 119 -2.16 11.66 12.57
N THR A 120 -2.22 10.69 13.47
CA THR A 120 -1.15 10.36 14.42
C THR A 120 -0.64 8.95 14.15
N TRP A 121 0.69 8.79 14.08
CA TRP A 121 1.30 7.55 13.62
C TRP A 121 2.34 7.04 14.61
N THR A 122 2.20 5.77 14.99
CA THR A 122 3.19 5.04 15.78
C THR A 122 3.89 4.05 14.88
N GLU A 123 5.23 4.02 14.90
CA GLU A 123 6.01 3.10 14.08
C GLU A 123 5.74 1.63 14.44
N MET A 124 5.64 0.79 13.42
CA MET A 124 5.47 -0.66 13.52
C MET A 124 6.76 -1.35 13.10
N GLU A 125 7.08 -2.46 13.75
CA GLU A 125 8.17 -3.33 13.29
C GLU A 125 7.76 -4.02 11.98
N VAL A 126 8.67 -4.06 11.00
CA VAL A 126 8.46 -4.81 9.77
C VAL A 126 9.25 -6.12 9.82
N GLU A 127 8.56 -7.22 10.08
CA GLU A 127 9.14 -8.57 10.20
C GLU A 127 9.52 -9.15 8.83
N THR A 128 8.68 -8.94 7.82
CA THR A 128 8.97 -9.36 6.43
C THR A 128 8.98 -8.14 5.53
N GLN A 129 10.15 -7.85 4.96
CA GLN A 129 10.32 -6.73 4.05
C GLN A 129 10.08 -7.09 2.58
N VAL A 130 9.57 -6.12 1.83
CA VAL A 130 9.65 -6.14 0.37
C VAL A 130 11.10 -5.86 -0.04
N PRO A 131 11.70 -6.67 -0.93
CA PRO A 131 13.07 -6.44 -1.38
C PRO A 131 13.21 -5.09 -2.07
N GLY A 132 14.41 -4.52 -2.00
CA GLY A 132 14.73 -3.25 -2.64
C GLY A 132 15.80 -2.47 -1.90
N THR A 133 16.24 -1.38 -2.50
CA THR A 133 17.17 -0.44 -1.91
C THR A 133 16.72 0.96 -2.29
N ASN A 134 16.45 1.82 -1.30
CA ASN A 134 15.94 3.17 -1.51
C ASN A 134 14.70 3.21 -2.42
N GLY A 135 13.76 2.29 -2.17
CA GLY A 135 12.52 2.18 -2.93
C GLY A 135 12.67 1.43 -4.25
N ASN A 136 13.87 0.96 -4.61
CA ASN A 136 14.18 0.45 -5.94
C ASN A 136 14.56 -1.04 -5.97
N ILE A 137 13.99 -1.80 -6.90
CA ILE A 137 14.36 -3.20 -7.20
C ILE A 137 14.74 -3.39 -8.68
N LYS A 138 15.57 -4.39 -8.97
CA LYS A 138 15.95 -4.75 -10.34
C LYS A 138 15.23 -6.04 -10.72
N LYS A 139 14.58 -6.05 -11.90
CA LYS A 139 14.05 -7.27 -12.50
C LYS A 139 15.15 -8.33 -12.63
N THR A 140 14.83 -9.58 -12.27
CA THR A 140 15.75 -10.72 -12.30
C THR A 140 16.25 -11.02 -13.72
N GLU A 141 15.43 -10.76 -14.74
CA GLU A 141 15.81 -10.86 -16.15
C GLU A 141 16.01 -9.47 -16.76
N LYS A 142 17.25 -9.12 -17.12
CA LYS A 142 17.52 -7.95 -17.97
C LYS A 142 18.19 -8.37 -19.27
N ARG A 143 17.50 -8.16 -20.40
CA ARG A 143 18.14 -8.06 -21.72
C ARG A 143 19.15 -6.91 -21.68
N PHE A 144 20.39 -7.19 -22.08
CA PHE A 144 21.55 -6.27 -22.08
C PHE A 144 21.23 -4.85 -22.58
N TRP A 145 20.43 -4.73 -23.65
CA TRP A 145 20.04 -3.46 -24.27
C TRP A 145 19.24 -2.51 -23.35
N ALA A 146 18.41 -3.02 -22.44
CA ALA A 146 17.62 -2.18 -21.53
C ALA A 146 18.52 -1.48 -20.48
N ARG A 147 19.61 -2.13 -20.05
CA ARG A 147 20.61 -1.51 -19.15
C ARG A 147 21.39 -0.42 -19.87
N ALA A 148 21.80 -0.66 -21.11
CA ALA A 148 22.54 0.32 -21.90
C ALA A 148 21.73 1.61 -22.07
N LEU A 149 20.44 1.51 -22.42
CA LEU A 149 19.57 2.68 -22.64
C LEU A 149 19.21 3.46 -21.36
N GLN A 150 19.09 2.78 -20.21
CA GLN A 150 18.94 3.45 -18.90
C GLN A 150 20.23 4.21 -18.51
N ALA A 151 21.40 3.59 -18.71
CA ALA A 151 22.69 4.16 -18.33
C ALA A 151 23.04 5.44 -19.11
N VAL A 152 22.59 5.56 -20.37
CA VAL A 152 22.82 6.74 -21.20
C VAL A 152 21.67 7.77 -21.13
N GLY A 153 20.74 7.63 -20.18
CA GLY A 153 19.67 8.61 -19.94
C GLY A 153 18.59 8.67 -21.02
N ILE A 154 18.62 7.77 -22.01
CA ILE A 154 17.62 7.68 -23.08
C ILE A 154 16.33 7.03 -22.57
N MET A 155 16.40 6.24 -21.49
CA MET A 155 15.25 5.79 -20.71
C MET A 155 15.31 6.32 -19.26
N LYS A 156 14.54 7.36 -18.94
CA LYS A 156 14.44 7.97 -17.60
C LYS A 156 13.60 7.17 -16.58
N ARG A 157 13.36 5.87 -16.79
CA ARG A 157 12.20 5.22 -16.18
C ARG A 157 12.46 3.93 -15.45
N ALA A 158 11.67 3.79 -14.40
CA ALA A 158 11.53 2.58 -13.62
C ALA A 158 11.19 1.39 -14.53
N THR A 159 11.82 0.26 -14.24
CA THR A 159 11.62 -0.97 -15.01
C THR A 159 10.30 -1.59 -14.56
N ASN A 160 9.46 -2.06 -15.49
CA ASN A 160 8.27 -2.83 -15.13
C ASN A 160 8.69 -4.15 -14.45
N ILE A 161 8.27 -4.31 -13.19
CA ILE A 161 8.52 -5.50 -12.37
C ILE A 161 7.33 -6.44 -12.55
N ASN A 162 6.14 -6.01 -12.13
CA ASN A 162 4.89 -6.80 -12.12
C ASN A 162 5.06 -8.10 -11.33
N GLU A 163 5.46 -7.97 -10.07
CA GLU A 163 5.68 -9.10 -9.17
C GLU A 163 5.06 -8.83 -7.80
N ASP A 164 4.65 -9.90 -7.14
CA ASP A 164 4.05 -9.88 -5.81
C ASP A 164 5.11 -10.22 -4.76
N TYR A 165 5.15 -9.44 -3.70
CA TYR A 165 6.05 -9.64 -2.58
C TYR A 165 5.28 -9.71 -1.27
N PRO A 166 5.58 -10.67 -0.39
CA PRO A 166 4.96 -10.73 0.92
C PRO A 166 5.47 -9.60 1.80
N PHE A 167 4.61 -9.12 2.70
CA PHE A 167 5.01 -8.30 3.84
C PHE A 167 4.37 -8.82 5.12
N LYS A 168 4.98 -8.48 6.26
CA LYS A 168 4.43 -8.72 7.58
C LYS A 168 4.92 -7.63 8.53
N VAL A 169 3.99 -7.01 9.25
CA VAL A 169 4.23 -5.92 10.18
C VAL A 169 3.57 -6.21 11.53
N ASN A 170 4.25 -5.89 12.62
CA ASN A 170 3.81 -6.23 13.97
C ASN A 170 3.22 -5.00 14.67
N MET A 171 2.09 -5.20 15.35
CA MET A 171 1.47 -4.15 16.14
C MET A 171 2.37 -3.81 17.34
N PRO A 172 2.63 -2.52 17.61
CA PRO A 172 3.39 -2.12 18.79
C PRO A 172 2.69 -2.61 20.06
N ALA A 173 3.47 -3.02 21.05
CA ALA A 173 2.94 -3.46 22.33
C ALA A 173 2.05 -2.36 22.96
N GLY A 174 0.89 -2.76 23.51
CA GLY A 174 -0.06 -1.83 24.12
C GLY A 174 -0.93 -1.02 23.14
N THR A 175 -0.77 -1.21 21.83
CA THR A 175 -1.66 -0.59 20.85
C THR A 175 -3.10 -1.06 21.07
N SER A 176 -4.03 -0.11 21.14
CA SER A 176 -5.47 -0.36 21.19
C SER A 176 -6.14 0.42 20.07
N CYS A 177 -6.90 -0.27 19.22
CA CYS A 177 -7.68 0.40 18.18
C CYS A 177 -8.96 0.97 18.77
N THR A 178 -9.14 2.29 18.69
CA THR A 178 -10.29 3.01 19.25
C THR A 178 -11.14 3.69 18.18
N GLY A 179 -10.72 3.63 16.92
CA GLY A 179 -11.46 4.23 15.82
C GLY A 179 -12.79 3.52 15.58
N THR A 180 -13.69 4.27 14.93
CA THR A 180 -14.86 3.71 14.27
C THR A 180 -14.81 4.17 12.82
N ILE A 181 -14.69 3.22 11.89
CA ILE A 181 -14.59 3.48 10.45
C ILE A 181 -15.58 2.59 9.72
N ALA A 182 -16.37 3.15 8.80
CA ALA A 182 -17.36 2.45 7.99
C ALA A 182 -18.34 1.59 8.81
N GLY A 183 -18.69 2.07 10.01
CA GLY A 183 -19.55 1.36 10.96
C GLY A 183 -18.88 0.19 11.70
N GLN A 184 -17.58 -0.04 11.50
CA GLN A 184 -16.79 -1.02 12.24
C GLN A 184 -16.16 -0.33 13.45
N ALA A 185 -16.40 -0.86 14.65
CA ALA A 185 -15.74 -0.40 15.88
C ALA A 185 -14.38 -1.06 16.07
N ASN A 186 -13.54 -0.47 16.93
CA ASN A 186 -12.19 -0.93 17.26
C ASN A 186 -11.26 -1.00 16.04
N THR A 187 -11.34 0.00 15.16
CA THR A 187 -10.54 0.05 13.94
C THR A 187 -9.29 0.91 14.09
N CYS A 188 -8.18 0.44 13.51
CA CYS A 188 -6.96 1.21 13.29
C CYS A 188 -6.74 1.39 11.78
N ILE A 189 -5.84 2.30 11.42
CA ILE A 189 -5.25 2.36 10.08
C ILE A 189 -3.78 1.94 10.14
N VAL A 190 -3.40 0.96 9.33
CA VAL A 190 -2.00 0.57 9.12
C VAL A 190 -1.49 1.17 7.81
N LYS A 191 -0.41 1.95 7.86
CA LYS A 191 0.22 2.59 6.71
C LYS A 191 1.55 1.91 6.41
N LEU A 192 1.74 1.47 5.17
CA LEU A 192 3.05 1.13 4.64
C LEU A 192 3.46 2.17 3.62
N VAL A 193 4.70 2.67 3.74
CA VAL A 193 5.27 3.67 2.84
C VAL A 193 6.72 3.35 2.51
N ASN A 194 7.07 3.38 1.23
CA ASN A 194 8.44 3.20 0.77
C ASN A 194 9.21 4.53 0.70
N PRO A 195 10.55 4.51 0.57
CA PRO A 195 11.37 5.72 0.63
C PRO A 195 11.64 6.33 -0.75
N SER A 196 10.79 6.07 -1.75
CA SER A 196 11.05 6.49 -3.13
C SER A 196 10.90 8.00 -3.31
N ASN A 197 11.89 8.63 -3.96
CA ASN A 197 11.86 10.07 -4.27
C ASN A 197 10.86 10.39 -5.41
N ALA A 198 10.57 9.42 -6.28
CA ALA A 198 9.56 9.56 -7.33
C ALA A 198 8.14 9.78 -6.75
N GLY A 199 7.95 9.36 -5.51
CA GLY A 199 6.76 9.47 -4.69
C GLY A 199 6.88 8.42 -3.60
N PRO A 200 6.77 8.71 -2.31
CA PRO A 200 6.65 7.60 -1.37
C PRO A 200 5.36 6.84 -1.70
N PHE A 201 5.47 5.53 -1.95
CA PHE A 201 4.36 4.67 -2.40
C PHE A 201 4.01 3.63 -1.35
N GLY A 202 2.80 3.08 -1.43
CA GLY A 202 2.33 2.01 -0.56
C GLY A 202 0.82 2.07 -0.39
N GLY A 203 0.35 2.22 0.85
CA GLY A 203 -1.08 2.37 1.11
C GLY A 203 -1.43 2.39 2.60
N CYS A 204 -2.65 2.81 2.89
CA CYS A 204 -3.31 2.64 4.19
C CYS A 204 -4.24 1.43 4.12
N VAL A 205 -4.24 0.59 5.14
CA VAL A 205 -5.12 -0.57 5.29
C VAL A 205 -5.93 -0.39 6.57
N PRO A 206 -7.26 -0.32 6.52
CA PRO A 206 -8.08 -0.38 7.71
C PRO A 206 -8.04 -1.79 8.29
N VAL A 207 -7.82 -1.89 9.59
CA VAL A 207 -7.80 -3.16 10.34
C VAL A 207 -8.67 -3.04 11.56
N GLN A 208 -9.18 -4.16 12.06
CA GLN A 208 -10.04 -4.20 13.24
C GLN A 208 -9.39 -5.05 14.32
N MET A 209 -9.29 -4.51 15.52
CA MET A 209 -8.72 -5.23 16.64
C MET A 209 -9.74 -6.17 17.27
N THR A 210 -9.40 -7.46 17.34
CA THR A 210 -10.24 -8.46 18.01
C THR A 210 -10.23 -8.23 19.52
N GLY A 211 -11.40 -8.25 20.15
CA GLY A 211 -11.52 -8.18 21.60
C GLY A 211 -11.44 -6.76 22.19
N GLY A 212 -11.53 -5.70 21.39
CA GLY A 212 -11.84 -4.37 21.90
C GLY A 212 -13.26 -4.37 22.46
N ASN A 213 -13.45 -3.83 23.68
CA ASN A 213 -14.74 -3.80 24.37
C ASN A 213 -15.85 -3.34 23.42
N ALA A 214 -16.67 -4.28 22.95
CA ALA A 214 -17.97 -3.96 22.37
C ALA A 214 -18.80 -3.36 23.51
N THR A 215 -18.94 -2.04 23.55
CA THR A 215 -20.01 -1.43 24.31
C THR A 215 -21.32 -1.90 23.69
N ALA A 216 -21.98 -2.82 24.40
CA ALA A 216 -23.35 -3.25 24.15
C ALA A 216 -24.34 -2.10 24.31
#